data_AF-A0A2S4MLA1-F1
#
_entry.id   AF-A0A2S4MLA1-F1
#
_cell.length_a   1.000
_cell.length_b   1.000
_cell.length_c   1.000
_cell.angle_alpha   90.00
_cell.angle_beta   90.00
_cell.angle_gamma   90.00
#
_symmetry.space_group_name_H-M   'P 1'
#
loop_
_entity.id
_entity.type
_entity.pdbx_description
1 polymer ?
#
loop_
_entity_poly.entity_id
_entity_poly.type
_entity_poly.pdbx_seq_one_letter_code
_entity_poly.pdbx_strand_id
1 'polypeptide(L)'
;MVDQDIFEAVRVTPAQARSAYSLVAMSHPQVGFDDWKRFLREAIRAGRRGDGIVGLRDRRGCIHALFAFRVVQALGRDATLQVTELALLRLPGTVLVKSLVSFARDLATELGLPSISIDMQPSDIWSQDQHALEQRGFALDRVQMRGPVRASKVMRGKP
;
A
#
# COMPACT_ATOMS: atom_id res chain seq x y z
N MET A 1 14.55 4.91 24.93
CA MET A 1 13.13 5.32 24.99
C MET A 1 12.38 4.35 24.09
N VAL A 2 11.57 3.47 24.67
CA VAL A 2 10.82 2.45 23.92
C VAL A 2 9.74 3.21 23.17
N ASP A 3 9.89 3.37 21.85
CA ASP A 3 8.81 3.83 20.97
C ASP A 3 7.71 2.79 21.17
N GLN A 4 6.70 3.10 21.99
CA GLN A 4 5.55 2.23 22.11
C GLN A 4 4.96 2.13 20.71
N ASP A 5 4.78 0.93 20.15
CA ASP A 5 4.15 0.79 18.84
C ASP A 5 2.74 1.40 18.90
N ILE A 6 2.63 2.64 18.41
CA ILE A 6 1.39 3.42 18.38
C ILE A 6 0.44 2.77 17.36
N PHE A 7 1.00 2.12 16.34
CA PHE A 7 0.28 1.44 15.28
C PHE A 7 0.62 -0.03 15.23
N GLU A 8 -0.41 -0.83 15.06
CA GLU A 8 -0.34 -2.24 14.71
C GLU A 8 -0.66 -2.37 13.22
N ALA A 9 0.18 -3.11 12.49
CA ALA A 9 -0.13 -3.45 11.11
C ALA A 9 -1.09 -4.64 11.06
N VAL A 10 -2.26 -4.45 10.45
CA VAL A 10 -3.32 -5.47 10.38
C VAL A 10 -3.73 -5.74 8.94
N ARG A 11 -3.89 -7.02 8.58
CA ARG A 11 -4.47 -7.36 7.27
C ARG A 11 -5.93 -6.91 7.23
N VAL A 12 -6.29 -6.13 6.22
CA VAL A 12 -7.65 -5.64 6.04
C VAL A 12 -8.51 -6.76 5.47
N THR A 13 -9.47 -7.20 6.27
CA THR A 13 -10.45 -8.21 5.85
C THR A 13 -11.75 -7.56 5.37
N PRO A 14 -12.66 -8.28 4.70
CA PRO A 14 -13.95 -7.73 4.29
C PRO A 14 -14.77 -7.21 5.48
N ALA A 15 -14.59 -7.78 6.68
CA ALA A 15 -15.22 -7.31 7.91
C ALA A 15 -14.73 -5.91 8.33
N GLN A 16 -13.49 -5.55 8.00
CA GLN A 16 -12.89 -4.24 8.28
C GLN A 16 -13.09 -3.23 7.15
N ALA A 17 -13.74 -3.62 6.05
CA ALA A 17 -13.96 -2.77 4.88
C ALA A 17 -14.58 -1.42 5.23
N ARG A 18 -15.56 -1.41 6.15
CA ARG A 18 -16.24 -0.18 6.55
C ARG A 18 -15.35 0.75 7.36
N SER A 19 -14.55 0.21 8.28
CA SER A 19 -13.61 1.01 9.08
C SER A 19 -12.49 1.61 8.24
N ALA A 20 -12.04 0.89 7.20
CA ALA A 20 -11.05 1.39 6.25
C ALA A 20 -11.62 2.44 5.28
N TYR A 21 -12.93 2.41 5.01
CA TYR A 21 -13.53 3.24 3.97
C TYR A 21 -13.44 4.74 4.25
N SER A 22 -13.51 5.17 5.51
CA SER A 22 -13.37 6.60 5.84
C SER A 22 -12.07 7.18 5.31
N LEU A 23 -10.95 6.45 5.42
CA LEU A 23 -9.67 6.87 4.89
C LEU A 23 -9.66 6.87 3.36
N VAL A 24 -10.23 5.84 2.73
CA VAL A 24 -10.37 5.76 1.27
C VAL A 24 -11.18 6.91 0.71
N ALA A 25 -12.31 7.27 1.33
CA ALA A 25 -13.17 8.35 0.88
C ALA A 25 -12.50 9.72 0.98
N MET A 26 -11.57 9.92 1.93
CA MET A 26 -10.78 11.15 2.04
C MET A 26 -9.70 11.24 0.96
N SER A 27 -8.96 10.16 0.71
CA SER A 27 -7.87 10.15 -0.27
C SER A 27 -8.34 10.00 -1.72
N HIS A 28 -9.48 9.33 -1.93
CA HIS A 28 -10.07 9.06 -3.24
C HIS A 28 -11.59 9.35 -3.23
N PRO A 29 -12.00 10.63 -3.21
CA PRO A 29 -13.42 11.01 -3.11
C PRO A 29 -14.32 10.44 -4.22
N GLN A 30 -13.73 10.13 -5.37
CA GLN A 30 -14.40 9.51 -6.51
C GLN A 30 -14.73 8.02 -6.31
N VAL A 31 -14.19 7.37 -5.27
CA VAL A 31 -14.38 5.94 -5.01
C VAL A 31 -15.54 5.72 -4.06
N GLY A 32 -16.62 5.12 -4.58
CA GLY A 32 -17.77 4.71 -3.77
C GLY A 32 -17.47 3.50 -2.87
N PHE A 33 -18.29 3.31 -1.82
CA PHE A 33 -18.12 2.19 -0.89
C PHE A 33 -18.23 0.82 -1.58
N ASP A 34 -19.10 0.70 -2.59
CA ASP A 34 -19.25 -0.55 -3.35
C ASP A 34 -18.02 -0.86 -4.22
N ASP A 35 -17.42 0.16 -4.83
CA ASP A 35 -16.17 0.03 -5.58
C ASP A 35 -15.02 -0.38 -4.66
N TRP A 36 -14.94 0.23 -3.47
CA TRP A 36 -13.98 -0.16 -2.43
C TRP A 36 -14.16 -1.62 -2.00
N LYS A 37 -15.39 -2.06 -1.69
CA LYS A 37 -15.67 -3.46 -1.34
C LYS A 37 -15.33 -4.42 -2.47
N ARG A 38 -15.53 -4.03 -3.74
CA ARG A 38 -15.14 -4.83 -4.90
C ARG A 38 -13.63 -4.97 -4.98
N PHE A 39 -12.91 -3.85 -4.91
CA PHE A 39 -11.45 -3.81 -4.89
C PHE A 39 -10.86 -4.68 -3.77
N LEU A 40 -11.36 -4.54 -2.53
CA LEU A 40 -10.90 -5.34 -1.39
C LEU A 40 -11.14 -6.84 -1.61
N ARG A 41 -12.31 -7.23 -2.14
CA ARG A 41 -12.60 -8.63 -2.46
C ARG A 41 -11.67 -9.18 -3.53
N GLU A 42 -11.35 -8.40 -4.56
CA GLU A 42 -10.42 -8.81 -5.62
C GLU A 42 -9.00 -8.94 -5.09
N ALA A 43 -8.54 -7.99 -4.27
CA ALA A 43 -7.24 -8.03 -3.62
C ALA A 43 -7.08 -9.26 -2.71
N ILE A 44 -8.14 -9.68 -2.02
CA ILE A 44 -8.14 -10.87 -1.16
C ILE A 44 -8.30 -12.16 -1.96
N ARG A 45 -9.19 -12.18 -2.97
CA ARG A 45 -9.44 -13.36 -3.83
C ARG A 45 -8.23 -13.73 -4.68
N ALA A 46 -7.27 -12.83 -4.88
CA ALA A 46 -5.97 -13.17 -5.43
C ALA A 46 -5.29 -14.32 -4.66
N GLY A 47 -5.72 -14.64 -3.43
CA GLY A 47 -5.68 -15.98 -2.82
C GLY A 47 -4.30 -16.55 -2.53
N ARG A 48 -3.24 -15.85 -2.91
CA ARG A 48 -1.85 -16.19 -2.65
C ARG A 48 -1.46 -15.50 -1.36
N ARG A 49 -0.76 -16.21 -0.46
CA ARG A 49 -0.14 -15.64 0.76
C ARG A 49 0.68 -14.37 0.49
N GLY A 50 1.10 -14.16 -0.76
CA GLY A 50 1.88 -13.02 -1.20
C GLY A 50 1.12 -11.74 -1.54
N ASP A 51 -0.21 -11.74 -1.63
CA ASP A 51 -1.00 -10.57 -2.08
C ASP A 51 -2.06 -10.16 -1.03
N GLY A 52 -2.32 -8.86 -0.86
CA GLY A 52 -3.37 -8.39 0.04
C GLY A 52 -3.35 -6.89 0.34
N ILE A 53 -4.11 -6.51 1.37
CA ILE A 53 -4.17 -5.13 1.89
C ILE A 53 -3.83 -5.15 3.38
N VAL A 54 -2.99 -4.23 3.80
CA VAL A 54 -2.65 -3.95 5.20
C VAL A 54 -3.12 -2.55 5.57
N GLY A 55 -3.58 -2.39 6.81
CA GLY A 55 -3.85 -1.11 7.43
C GLY A 55 -2.96 -0.89 8.65
N LEU A 56 -2.49 0.33 8.87
CA LEU A 56 -1.87 0.72 10.13
C LEU A 56 -2.95 1.22 11.08
N ARG A 57 -3.19 0.45 12.15
CA ARG A 57 -4.30 0.64 13.08
C ARG A 57 -3.79 1.10 14.43
N ASP A 58 -4.38 2.14 14.99
CA ASP A 58 -4.06 2.55 16.36
C ASP A 58 -4.77 1.68 17.41
N ARG A 59 -4.44 1.90 18.69
CA ARG A 59 -5.08 1.20 19.82
C ARG A 59 -6.59 1.41 19.94
N ARG A 60 -7.14 2.45 19.30
CA ARG A 60 -8.58 2.76 19.29
C ARG A 60 -9.31 2.04 18.15
N GLY A 61 -8.57 1.34 17.30
CA GLY A 61 -9.10 0.61 16.15
C GLY A 61 -9.21 1.45 14.88
N CYS A 62 -8.71 2.68 14.88
CA CYS A 62 -8.74 3.57 13.72
C CYS A 62 -7.61 3.23 12.75
N ILE A 63 -7.92 3.13 11.46
CA ILE A 63 -6.92 2.91 10.40
C ILE A 63 -6.44 4.27 9.89
N HIS A 64 -5.12 4.51 9.99
CA HIS A 64 -4.47 5.76 9.58
C HIS A 64 -3.71 5.64 8.26
N ALA A 65 -3.44 4.42 7.81
CA ALA A 65 -2.79 4.16 6.54
C ALA A 65 -3.30 2.85 5.94
N LEU A 66 -3.36 2.77 4.62
CA LEU A 66 -3.71 1.60 3.84
C LEU A 66 -2.68 1.38 2.75
N PHE A 67 -2.18 0.15 2.66
CA PHE A 67 -1.25 -0.28 1.63
C PHE A 67 -1.72 -1.59 1.02
N ALA A 68 -1.61 -1.70 -0.30
CA ALA A 68 -1.63 -2.99 -0.95
C ALA A 68 -0.23 -3.62 -0.85
N PHE A 69 -0.15 -4.93 -0.76
CA PHE A 69 1.10 -5.65 -0.93
C PHE A 69 0.91 -6.79 -1.93
N ARG A 70 1.98 -7.13 -2.64
CA ARG A 70 2.04 -8.26 -3.56
C ARG A 70 3.46 -8.79 -3.68
N VAL A 71 3.60 -10.08 -3.98
CA VAL A 71 4.90 -10.65 -4.37
C VAL A 71 5.09 -10.46 -5.87
N VAL A 72 6.19 -9.81 -6.25
CA VAL A 72 6.55 -9.60 -7.65
C VAL A 72 7.81 -10.40 -7.95
N GLN A 73 7.74 -11.23 -8.98
CA GLN A 73 8.90 -11.84 -9.59
C GLN A 73 9.19 -11.13 -10.91
N ALA A 74 10.45 -10.76 -11.12
CA ALA A 74 10.90 -10.22 -12.39
C ALA A 74 12.04 -11.10 -12.91
N LEU A 75 12.07 -11.30 -14.24
CA LEU A 75 13.12 -12.10 -14.87
C LEU A 75 14.50 -11.50 -14.52
N GLY A 76 15.37 -12.30 -13.91
CA GLY A 76 16.72 -11.87 -13.50
C GLY A 76 16.78 -10.97 -12.26
N ARG A 77 15.69 -10.83 -11.49
CA ARG A 77 15.70 -10.17 -10.18
C ARG A 77 15.12 -11.10 -9.11
N ASP A 78 15.56 -10.89 -7.88
CA ASP A 78 15.01 -11.60 -6.74
C ASP A 78 13.52 -11.31 -6.55
N ALA A 79 12.79 -12.29 -6.02
CA ALA A 79 11.40 -12.11 -5.63
C ALA A 79 11.31 -10.97 -4.60
N THR A 80 10.48 -9.98 -4.91
CA THR A 80 10.39 -8.74 -4.12
C THR A 80 9.00 -8.60 -3.53
N LEU A 81 8.91 -8.22 -2.25
CA LEU A 81 7.67 -7.74 -1.66
C LEU A 81 7.42 -6.31 -2.14
N GLN A 82 6.45 -6.10 -3.01
CA GLN A 82 6.01 -4.77 -3.39
C GLN A 82 4.90 -4.31 -2.45
N VAL A 83 5.07 -3.13 -1.85
CA VAL A 83 4.08 -2.45 -1.02
C VAL A 83 3.70 -1.14 -1.71
N THR A 84 2.42 -0.92 -1.95
CA THR A 84 1.90 0.24 -2.67
C THR A 84 0.92 1.00 -1.79
N GLU A 85 1.14 2.30 -1.65
CA GLU A 85 0.22 3.19 -0.94
C GLU A 85 -1.15 3.22 -1.62
N LEU A 86 -2.20 3.00 -0.82
CA LEU A 86 -3.59 3.20 -1.24
C LEU A 86 -4.14 4.49 -0.65
N ALA A 87 -3.94 4.73 0.64
CA ALA A 87 -4.40 5.95 1.31
C ALA A 87 -3.62 6.15 2.60
N LEU A 88 -3.22 7.39 2.89
CA LEU A 88 -2.42 7.73 4.06
C LEU A 88 -2.95 9.01 4.71
N LEU A 89 -3.19 8.97 6.02
CA LEU A 89 -3.43 10.17 6.81
C LEU A 89 -2.09 10.77 7.21
N ARG A 90 -1.94 12.09 7.04
CA ARG A 90 -0.74 12.79 7.51
C ARG A 90 -0.77 12.91 9.02
N LEU A 91 0.24 12.32 9.65
CA LEU A 91 0.51 12.47 11.07
C LEU A 91 1.89 13.11 11.26
N PRO A 92 2.07 13.96 12.29
CA PRO A 92 3.38 14.52 12.59
C PRO A 92 4.43 13.45 12.87
N GLY A 93 5.64 13.63 12.31
CA GLY A 93 6.79 12.75 12.50
C GLY A 93 6.76 11.51 11.61
N THR A 94 7.66 10.55 11.88
CA THR A 94 7.97 9.42 10.98
C THR A 94 7.33 8.09 11.41
N VAL A 95 6.46 8.11 12.43
CA VAL A 95 5.96 6.89 13.09
C VAL A 95 5.20 5.95 12.15
N LEU A 96 4.42 6.49 11.20
CA LEU A 96 3.71 5.68 10.21
C LEU A 96 4.70 4.95 9.29
N VAL A 97 5.70 5.67 8.79
CA VAL A 97 6.76 5.10 7.94
C VAL A 97 7.55 4.04 8.70
N LYS A 98 7.91 4.28 9.97
CA LYS A 98 8.58 3.27 10.80
C LYS A 98 7.74 2.00 10.92
N SER A 99 6.45 2.14 11.21
CA SER A 99 5.51 1.02 11.36
C SER A 99 5.32 0.25 10.06
N LEU A 100 5.22 0.96 8.93
CA LEU A 100 5.16 0.37 7.59
C LEU A 100 6.40 -0.46 7.27
N VAL A 101 7.60 0.11 7.50
CA VAL A 101 8.85 -0.59 7.21
C VAL A 101 9.02 -1.82 8.10
N SER A 102 8.64 -1.74 9.39
CA SER A 102 8.66 -2.91 10.28
C SER A 102 7.75 -4.01 9.74
N PHE A 103 6.50 -3.66 9.41
CA PHE A 103 5.56 -4.61 8.82
C PHE A 103 6.09 -5.24 7.53
N ALA A 104 6.61 -4.43 6.61
CA ALA A 104 7.12 -4.92 5.33
C ALA A 104 8.30 -5.87 5.53
N ARG A 105 9.17 -5.59 6.52
CA ARG A 105 10.30 -6.46 6.89
C ARG A 105 9.84 -7.79 7.49
N ASP A 106 8.89 -7.74 8.42
CA ASP A 106 8.36 -8.95 9.06
C ASP A 106 7.65 -9.83 8.03
N LEU A 107 6.84 -9.23 7.15
CA LEU A 107 6.15 -9.95 6.07
C LEU A 107 7.13 -10.52 5.03
N ALA A 108 8.15 -9.75 4.62
CA ALA A 108 9.17 -10.25 3.71
C ALA A 108 9.93 -11.43 4.32
N THR A 109 10.23 -11.36 5.62
CA THR A 109 10.87 -12.45 6.36
C THR A 109 9.97 -13.69 6.43
N GLU A 110 8.68 -13.53 6.76
CA GLU A 110 7.69 -14.62 6.78
C GLU A 110 7.60 -15.32 5.42
N LEU A 111 7.66 -14.54 4.33
CA LEU A 111 7.55 -15.04 2.96
C LEU A 111 8.89 -15.49 2.36
N GLY A 112 10.01 -15.37 3.07
CA GLY A 112 11.35 -15.72 2.58
C GLY A 112 11.83 -14.86 1.41
N LEU A 113 11.45 -13.58 1.38
CA LEU A 113 11.74 -12.65 0.30
C LEU A 113 12.98 -11.80 0.66
N PRO A 114 13.99 -11.71 -0.22
CA PRO A 114 15.22 -10.99 0.08
C PRO A 114 15.12 -9.48 -0.13
N SER A 115 14.04 -8.97 -0.73
CA SER A 115 13.91 -7.56 -1.08
C SER A 115 12.50 -7.00 -0.87
N ILE A 116 12.43 -5.69 -0.62
CA ILE A 116 11.19 -4.93 -0.42
C ILE A 116 11.23 -3.70 -1.34
N SER A 117 10.11 -3.41 -2.00
CA SER A 117 9.89 -2.19 -2.77
C SER A 117 8.70 -1.46 -2.20
N ILE A 118 8.81 -0.16 -1.91
CA ILE A 118 7.71 0.65 -1.41
C ILE A 118 7.41 1.75 -2.44
N ASP A 119 6.19 1.71 -2.99
CA ASP A 119 5.67 2.72 -3.90
C ASP A 119 4.72 3.64 -3.13
N MET A 120 5.15 4.88 -2.89
CA MET A 120 4.33 5.92 -2.25
C MET A 120 4.14 7.10 -3.21
N GLN A 121 3.08 7.88 -3.01
CA GLN A 121 2.92 9.09 -3.83
C GLN A 121 3.96 10.14 -3.45
N PRO A 122 4.58 10.84 -4.42
CA PRO A 122 5.57 11.88 -4.12
C PRO A 122 5.04 12.98 -3.20
N SER A 123 3.74 13.28 -3.26
CA SER A 123 3.08 14.22 -2.36
C SER A 123 3.20 13.81 -0.90
N ASP A 124 3.22 12.50 -0.63
CA ASP A 124 3.07 11.91 0.69
C ASP A 124 4.39 11.47 1.32
N ILE A 125 5.50 11.66 0.62
CA ILE A 125 6.86 11.52 1.15
C ILE A 125 7.40 12.92 1.50
N TRP A 126 7.53 13.23 2.79
CA TRP A 126 8.26 14.44 3.21
C TRP A 126 9.76 14.15 3.27
N SER A 127 10.59 15.21 3.30
CA SER A 127 12.04 15.07 3.46
C SER A 127 12.43 14.24 4.69
N GLN A 128 11.64 14.33 5.76
CA GLN A 128 11.83 13.52 6.97
C GLN A 128 11.51 12.03 6.76
N ASP A 129 10.48 11.72 5.96
CA ASP A 129 10.11 10.35 5.61
C ASP A 129 11.14 9.73 4.68
N GLN A 130 11.61 10.51 3.69
CA GLN A 130 12.71 10.12 2.82
C GLN A 130 13.96 9.79 3.63
N HIS A 131 14.35 10.67 4.56
CA HIS A 131 15.51 10.42 5.42
C HIS A 131 15.32 9.18 6.31
N ALA A 132 14.10 8.95 6.83
CA ALA A 132 13.79 7.77 7.63
C ALA A 132 13.81 6.45 6.83
N LEU A 133 13.50 6.51 5.54
CA LEU A 133 13.62 5.38 4.60
C LEU A 133 15.09 5.11 4.26
N GLU A 134 15.87 6.15 3.95
CA GLU A 134 17.31 6.06 3.66
C GLU A 134 18.09 5.46 4.83
N GLN A 135 17.84 5.92 6.06
CA GLN A 135 18.43 5.35 7.28
C GLN A 135 18.11 3.85 7.49
N ARG A 136 17.06 3.34 6.83
CA ARG A 136 16.66 1.93 6.89
C ARG A 136 17.13 1.12 5.69
N GLY A 137 17.98 1.70 4.84
CA GLY A 137 18.58 1.03 3.68
C GLY A 137 17.73 1.07 2.42
N PHE A 138 16.64 1.86 2.39
CA PHE A 138 15.91 2.11 1.16
C PHE A 138 16.64 3.15 0.33
N ALA A 139 16.82 2.87 -0.95
CA ALA A 139 17.27 3.84 -1.94
C ALA A 139 16.19 3.97 -3.03
N LEU A 140 16.14 5.13 -3.69
CA LEU A 140 15.26 5.32 -4.84
C LEU A 140 15.71 4.41 -5.99
N ASP A 141 14.94 3.34 -6.28
CA ASP A 141 15.28 2.37 -7.33
C ASP A 141 14.68 2.74 -8.70
N ARG A 142 13.45 3.32 -8.73
CA ARG A 142 12.71 3.52 -10.00
C ARG A 142 11.85 4.77 -10.00
N VAL A 143 11.68 5.34 -11.21
CA VAL A 143 10.69 6.39 -11.51
C VAL A 143 9.51 5.74 -12.24
N GLN A 144 8.29 5.91 -11.72
CA GLN A 144 7.06 5.48 -12.42
C GLN A 144 6.54 6.60 -13.34
N MET A 145 6.13 6.24 -14.55
CA MET A 145 5.45 7.14 -15.49
C MET A 145 4.04 6.62 -15.78
N ARG A 146 3.04 7.51 -15.79
CA ARG A 146 1.64 7.18 -16.11
C ARG A 146 1.17 8.00 -17.31
N GLY A 147 0.57 7.34 -18.30
CA GLY A 147 -0.03 7.97 -19.47
C GLY A 147 -1.50 7.58 -19.65
N PRO A 148 -2.31 8.40 -20.33
CA PRO A 148 -3.69 8.05 -20.62
C PRO A 148 -3.77 6.95 -21.69
N VAL A 149 -4.68 5.98 -21.49
CA VAL A 149 -5.04 5.02 -22.55
C VAL A 149 -6.04 5.71 -23.46
N ARG A 150 -5.67 6.05 -24.70
CA ARG A 150 -6.64 6.51 -25.71
C ARG A 150 -7.46 5.31 -26.16
N ALA A 151 -8.77 5.32 -25.88
CA ALA A 151 -9.68 4.31 -26.43
C ALA A 151 -9.72 4.46 -27.96
N SER A 152 -9.29 3.42 -28.69
CA SER A 152 -9.46 3.36 -30.13
C SER A 152 -10.96 3.33 -30.44
N LYS A 153 -11.44 4.34 -31.17
CA LYS A 153 -12.82 4.40 -31.67
C LYS A 153 -13.00 3.21 -32.62
N VAL A 154 -13.64 2.14 -32.17
CA VAL A 154 -14.09 1.05 -33.05
C VAL A 154 -15.08 1.67 -34.02
N MET A 155 -14.67 1.86 -35.28
CA MET A 155 -15.57 2.26 -36.35
C MET A 155 -16.64 1.18 -36.47
N ARG A 156 -17.85 1.47 -35.99
CA ARG A 156 -19.04 0.70 -36.34
C ARG A 156 -19.28 0.91 -37.83
N GLY A 157 -18.87 -0.05 -38.65
CA GLY A 157 -19.46 -0.24 -39.97
C GLY A 157 -20.96 -0.46 -39.78
N LYS A 158 -21.77 0.43 -40.35
CA LYS A 158 -23.21 0.20 -40.52
C LYS A 158 -23.43 -0.70 -41.75
N PRO A 159 -24.54 -1.46 -41.76
CA PRO A 159 -24.80 -2.54 -42.71
C PRO A 159 -24.96 -2.05 -44.15
#